data_AF-A0A7X7J7K0-F1
#
_entry.id   AF-A0A7X7J7K0-F1
#
_cell.length_a   1.000
_cell.length_b   1.000
_cell.length_c   1.000
_cell.angle_alpha   90.00
_cell.angle_beta   90.00
_cell.angle_gamma   90.00
#
_symmetry.space_group_name_H-M   'P 1'
#
loop_
_entity.id
_entity.type
_entity.pdbx_description
1 polymer ?
#
loop_
_entity_poly.entity_id
_entity_poly.type
_entity_poly.pdbx_seq_one_letter_code
_entity_poly.pdbx_strand_id
1 'polypeptide(L)'
;MSSILSIKRESLAAGVLFFALILGYCIVAGLSLFIALLLVMYALHLVFFRKVAGRRLLQISFLVTLMAATAVGVNTYSDLSPYYLPVAAVPMITMLLFSEIPLAFSMALITSALVTLLVGEGVDFLLIFFLSGWASAYVVRGARMRGEVLLAGLLASALQGGGYILFHQELGAFVWTGALKPLLISGILSGGVVLVTLR
;
A
#
# COMPACT_ATOMS: atom_id res chain seq x y z
N MET A 1 18.30 -12.88 -32.72
CA MET A 1 17.05 -13.54 -32.29
C MET A 1 17.25 -14.47 -31.08
N SER A 2 18.43 -15.08 -30.88
CA SER A 2 18.73 -15.91 -29.69
C SER A 2 18.87 -15.12 -28.37
N SER A 3 19.31 -13.85 -28.41
CA SER A 3 19.48 -13.05 -27.19
C SER A 3 18.16 -12.67 -26.51
N ILE A 4 17.08 -12.49 -27.28
CA ILE A 4 15.75 -12.13 -26.76
C ILE A 4 15.10 -13.33 -26.04
N LEU A 5 15.37 -14.56 -26.48
CA LEU A 5 14.86 -15.78 -25.85
C LEU A 5 15.59 -16.09 -24.53
N SER A 6 16.88 -15.80 -24.45
CA SER A 6 17.68 -15.93 -23.22
C SER A 6 17.16 -15.04 -22.09
N ILE A 7 16.97 -13.74 -22.37
CA ILE A 7 16.49 -12.75 -21.38
C ILE A 7 15.09 -13.12 -20.83
N LYS A 8 14.22 -13.67 -21.68
CA LYS A 8 12.88 -14.13 -21.26
C LYS A 8 12.94 -15.31 -20.28
N ARG A 9 13.92 -16.21 -20.45
CA ARG A 9 14.04 -17.44 -19.64
C ARG A 9 14.59 -17.14 -18.24
N GLU A 10 15.56 -16.25 -18.14
CA GLU A 10 16.10 -15.79 -16.85
C GLU A 10 15.05 -15.02 -16.03
N SER A 11 14.28 -14.16 -16.70
CA SER A 11 13.17 -13.43 -16.07
C SER A 11 12.08 -14.36 -15.53
N LEU A 12 11.74 -15.42 -16.26
CA LEU A 12 10.79 -16.44 -15.81
C LEU A 12 11.30 -17.21 -14.59
N ALA A 13 12.56 -17.65 -14.61
CA ALA A 13 13.16 -18.38 -13.48
C ALA A 13 13.20 -17.52 -12.20
N ALA A 14 13.57 -16.25 -12.32
CA ALA A 14 13.56 -15.31 -11.20
C ALA A 14 12.14 -15.09 -10.65
N GLY A 15 11.13 -15.00 -11.53
CA GLY A 15 9.73 -14.88 -11.13
C GLY A 15 9.22 -16.10 -10.36
N VAL A 16 9.56 -17.31 -10.80
CA VAL A 16 9.19 -18.56 -10.12
C VAL A 16 9.87 -18.69 -8.77
N LEU A 17 11.16 -18.34 -8.68
CA LEU A 17 11.89 -18.33 -7.40
C LEU A 17 11.26 -17.35 -6.42
N PHE A 18 10.96 -16.13 -6.88
CA PHE A 18 10.31 -15.10 -6.07
C PHE A 18 8.92 -15.55 -5.58
N PHE A 19 8.14 -16.20 -6.44
CA PHE A 19 6.86 -16.82 -6.08
C PHE A 19 7.02 -17.84 -4.96
N ALA A 20 7.96 -18.79 -5.13
CA ALA A 20 8.19 -19.85 -4.14
C ALA A 20 8.63 -19.28 -2.78
N LEU A 21 9.45 -18.22 -2.79
CA LEU A 21 9.88 -17.53 -1.58
C LEU A 21 8.72 -16.83 -0.86
N ILE A 22 7.86 -16.11 -1.60
CA ILE A 22 6.66 -15.48 -1.01
C ILE A 22 5.72 -16.53 -0.45
N LEU A 23 5.48 -17.61 -1.19
CA LEU A 23 4.59 -18.69 -0.76
C LEU A 23 5.14 -19.36 0.51
N GLY A 24 6.43 -19.69 0.54
CA GLY A 24 7.10 -20.24 1.71
C GLY A 24 7.01 -19.32 2.91
N TYR A 25 7.23 -18.01 2.72
CA TYR A 25 7.07 -17.01 3.77
C TYR A 25 5.63 -16.96 4.31
N CYS A 26 4.62 -16.93 3.44
CA CYS A 26 3.22 -16.92 3.87
C CYS A 26 2.86 -18.16 4.69
N ILE A 27 3.35 -19.34 4.31
CA ILE A 27 3.10 -20.58 5.05
C ILE A 27 3.76 -20.53 6.44
N VAL A 28 5.02 -20.11 6.52
CA VAL A 28 5.75 -20.04 7.80
C VAL A 28 5.17 -18.98 8.74
N ALA A 29 4.72 -17.85 8.19
CA ALA A 29 4.12 -16.76 8.96
C ALA A 29 2.62 -16.98 9.29
N GLY A 30 2.01 -18.08 8.84
CA GLY A 30 0.58 -18.34 9.03
C GLY A 30 -0.34 -17.34 8.33
N LEU A 31 0.14 -16.69 7.26
CA LEU A 31 -0.60 -15.70 6.49
C LEU A 31 -1.49 -16.37 5.44
N SER A 32 -2.57 -15.69 5.07
CA SER A 32 -3.46 -16.17 4.00
C SER A 32 -2.70 -16.33 2.67
N LEU A 33 -2.82 -17.51 2.05
CA LEU A 33 -2.31 -17.80 0.70
C LEU A 33 -2.83 -16.82 -0.36
N PHE A 34 -3.97 -16.17 -0.09
CA PHE A 34 -4.52 -15.16 -0.97
C PHE A 34 -3.59 -13.94 -1.13
N ILE A 35 -2.80 -13.61 -0.09
CA ILE A 35 -1.80 -12.53 -0.15
C ILE A 35 -0.71 -12.86 -1.17
N ALA A 36 -0.19 -14.10 -1.12
CA ALA A 36 0.80 -14.57 -2.08
C ALA A 36 0.27 -14.52 -3.51
N LEU A 37 -0.97 -14.99 -3.72
CA LEU A 37 -1.62 -14.95 -5.02
C LEU A 37 -1.78 -13.50 -5.53
N LEU A 38 -2.23 -12.59 -4.67
CA LEU A 38 -2.43 -11.18 -5.01
C LEU A 38 -1.13 -10.48 -5.41
N LEU A 39 -0.05 -10.70 -4.66
CA LEU A 39 1.28 -10.14 -4.98
C LEU A 39 1.81 -10.63 -6.33
N VAL A 40 1.55 -11.89 -6.65
CA VAL A 40 2.04 -12.53 -7.88
C VAL A 40 1.23 -12.04 -9.07
N MET A 41 -0.09 -11.98 -8.94
CA MET A 41 -0.94 -11.36 -9.96
C MET A 41 -0.53 -9.91 -10.22
N TYR A 42 -0.19 -9.16 -9.18
CA TYR A 42 0.29 -7.78 -9.33
C TYR A 42 1.65 -7.70 -10.03
N ALA A 43 2.61 -8.54 -9.63
CA ALA A 43 3.92 -8.60 -10.27
C ALA A 43 3.79 -8.95 -11.77
N LEU A 44 2.95 -9.94 -12.12
CA LEU A 44 2.66 -10.28 -13.51
C LEU A 44 2.00 -9.10 -14.23
N HIS A 45 1.04 -8.41 -13.60
CA HIS A 45 0.40 -7.24 -14.18
C HIS A 45 1.44 -6.15 -14.54
N LEU A 46 2.38 -5.86 -13.63
CA LEU A 46 3.45 -4.88 -13.87
C LEU A 46 4.40 -5.31 -15.00
N VAL A 47 4.79 -6.58 -15.03
CA VAL A 47 5.73 -7.10 -16.04
C VAL A 47 5.08 -7.11 -17.43
N PHE A 48 3.86 -7.64 -17.56
CA PHE A 48 3.22 -7.84 -18.86
C PHE A 48 2.61 -6.56 -19.44
N PHE A 49 1.90 -5.78 -18.62
CA PHE A 49 1.12 -4.65 -19.15
C PHE A 49 1.89 -3.33 -19.16
N ARG A 50 2.78 -3.12 -18.18
CA ARG A 50 3.48 -1.84 -18.03
C ARG A 50 4.90 -1.83 -18.59
N LYS A 51 5.46 -3.01 -18.93
CA LYS A 51 6.86 -3.16 -19.39
C LYS A 51 7.84 -2.38 -18.50
N VAL A 52 7.61 -2.44 -17.19
CA VAL A 52 8.37 -1.65 -16.20
C VAL A 52 9.84 -2.06 -16.23
N ALA A 53 10.75 -1.08 -16.35
CA ALA A 53 12.18 -1.35 -16.27
C ALA A 53 12.54 -1.97 -14.91
N GLY A 54 13.49 -2.92 -14.88
CA GLY A 54 13.82 -3.69 -13.66
C GLY A 54 14.10 -2.83 -12.42
N ARG A 55 14.73 -1.66 -12.57
CA ARG A 55 14.97 -0.72 -11.48
C ARG A 55 13.67 -0.19 -10.84
N ARG A 56 12.67 0.14 -11.65
CA ARG A 56 11.36 0.63 -11.15
C ARG A 56 10.59 -0.49 -10.47
N LEU A 57 10.66 -1.71 -11.01
CA LEU A 57 10.06 -2.89 -10.40
C LEU A 57 10.63 -3.11 -8.99
N LEU A 58 11.95 -3.02 -8.83
CA LEU A 58 12.62 -3.18 -7.54
C LEU A 58 12.16 -2.11 -6.52
N GLN A 59 12.01 -0.86 -6.95
CA GLN A 59 11.49 0.22 -6.08
C GLN A 59 10.05 -0.04 -5.64
N ILE A 60 9.18 -0.49 -6.55
CA ILE A 60 7.79 -0.82 -6.26
C ILE A 60 7.71 -2.02 -5.31
N SER A 61 8.42 -3.11 -5.62
CA SER A 61 8.48 -4.30 -4.76
C SER A 61 9.03 -3.96 -3.38
N PHE A 62 10.03 -3.08 -3.28
CA PHE A 62 10.55 -2.60 -2.01
C PHE A 62 9.48 -1.84 -1.20
N LEU A 63 8.74 -0.91 -1.84
CA LEU A 63 7.65 -0.19 -1.18
C LEU A 63 6.54 -1.12 -0.66
N VAL A 64 6.12 -2.09 -1.48
CA VAL A 64 5.11 -3.08 -1.06
C VAL A 64 5.62 -3.96 0.08
N THR A 65 6.87 -4.41 0.00
CA THR A 65 7.50 -5.24 1.05
C THR A 65 7.63 -4.47 2.35
N LEU A 66 8.04 -3.20 2.29
CA LEU A 66 8.13 -2.33 3.45
C LEU A 66 6.77 -2.17 4.12
N MET A 67 5.71 -1.95 3.33
CA MET A 67 4.34 -1.82 3.85
C MET A 67 3.82 -3.13 4.45
N ALA A 68 4.12 -4.28 3.83
CA ALA A 68 3.76 -5.58 4.36
C ALA A 68 4.50 -5.87 5.68
N ALA A 69 5.79 -5.56 5.75
CA ALA A 69 6.61 -5.73 6.94
C ALA A 69 6.12 -4.84 8.10
N THR A 70 5.76 -3.58 7.83
CA THR A 70 5.16 -2.70 8.86
C THR A 70 3.81 -3.20 9.30
N ALA A 71 2.96 -3.68 8.39
CA ALA A 71 1.65 -4.25 8.72
C ALA A 71 1.77 -5.49 9.61
N VAL A 72 2.63 -6.46 9.24
CA VAL A 72 2.90 -7.64 10.08
C VAL A 72 3.53 -7.24 11.42
N GLY A 73 4.46 -6.27 11.40
CA GLY A 73 5.13 -5.73 12.57
C GLY A 73 4.14 -5.19 13.60
N VAL A 74 3.26 -4.29 13.17
CA VAL A 74 2.24 -3.67 14.02
C VAL A 74 1.24 -4.72 14.50
N ASN A 75 0.76 -5.59 13.60
CA ASN A 75 -0.28 -6.56 13.94
C ASN A 75 0.18 -7.68 14.88
N THR A 76 1.45 -8.08 14.79
CA THR A 76 1.96 -9.26 15.52
C THR A 76 2.73 -8.89 16.78
N TYR A 77 3.47 -7.78 16.77
CA TYR A 77 4.46 -7.48 17.80
C TYR A 77 4.18 -6.21 18.60
N SER A 78 3.10 -5.49 18.31
CA SER A 78 2.79 -4.25 19.01
C SER A 78 1.39 -4.26 19.59
N ASP A 79 1.22 -3.63 20.76
CA ASP A 79 -0.09 -3.34 21.35
C ASP A 79 -0.80 -2.16 20.66
N LEU A 80 -0.22 -1.65 19.58
CA LEU A 80 -0.80 -0.57 18.81
C LEU A 80 -1.95 -1.10 17.96
N SER A 81 -3.00 -0.29 17.84
CA SER A 81 -4.07 -0.58 16.90
C SER A 81 -3.52 -0.72 15.47
N PRO A 82 -3.90 -1.76 14.72
CA PRO A 82 -3.44 -1.95 13.34
C PRO A 82 -3.87 -0.81 12.40
N TYR A 83 -4.84 0.00 12.80
CA TYR A 83 -5.31 1.15 12.04
C TYR A 83 -4.34 2.35 12.03
N TYR A 84 -3.24 2.30 12.78
CA TYR A 84 -2.16 3.31 12.67
C TYR A 84 -1.30 3.16 11.41
N LEU A 85 -1.52 2.11 10.62
CA LEU A 85 -0.72 1.82 9.43
C LEU A 85 -0.82 2.94 8.39
N PRO A 86 0.31 3.53 7.94
CA PRO A 86 0.31 4.65 6.99
C PRO A 86 0.10 4.18 5.54
N VAL A 87 -1.04 3.54 5.25
CA VAL A 87 -1.34 2.91 3.95
C VAL A 87 -1.27 3.94 2.80
N ALA A 88 -1.73 5.16 3.05
CA ALA A 88 -1.77 6.22 2.04
C ALA A 88 -0.37 6.74 1.64
N ALA A 89 0.67 6.48 2.45
CA ALA A 89 2.04 6.90 2.13
C ALA A 89 2.55 6.23 0.85
N VAL A 90 2.24 4.94 0.64
CA VAL A 90 2.76 4.17 -0.49
C VAL A 90 2.30 4.74 -1.85
N PRO A 91 1.01 4.96 -2.12
CA PRO A 91 0.57 5.56 -3.37
C PRO A 91 1.03 7.03 -3.52
N MET A 92 1.16 7.80 -2.43
CA MET A 92 1.73 9.14 -2.47
C MET A 92 3.20 9.14 -2.91
N ILE A 93 4.05 8.29 -2.30
CA ILE A 93 5.45 8.11 -2.70
C ILE A 93 5.53 7.61 -4.15
N THR A 94 4.65 6.68 -4.54
CA THR A 94 4.58 6.18 -5.91
C THR A 94 4.28 7.31 -6.90
N MET A 95 3.34 8.21 -6.57
CA MET A 95 3.04 9.37 -7.41
C MET A 95 4.24 10.30 -7.54
N LEU A 96 4.96 10.58 -6.45
CA LEU A 96 6.14 11.43 -6.47
C LEU A 96 7.30 10.83 -7.28
N LEU A 97 7.57 9.53 -7.10
CA LEU A 97 8.69 8.86 -7.76
C LEU A 97 8.49 8.65 -9.25
N PHE A 98 7.26 8.33 -9.67
CA PHE A 98 7.00 7.91 -11.04
C PHE A 98 6.13 8.88 -11.83
N SER A 99 5.40 9.78 -11.16
CA SER A 99 4.48 10.75 -11.81
C SER A 99 3.41 10.11 -12.70
N GLU A 100 3.13 8.82 -12.50
CA GLU A 100 2.22 8.02 -13.31
C GLU A 100 0.94 7.69 -12.50
N ILE A 101 -0.16 8.39 -12.81
CA ILE A 101 -1.44 8.21 -12.11
C ILE A 101 -1.88 6.74 -12.02
N PRO A 102 -1.88 5.95 -13.12
CA PRO A 102 -2.49 4.63 -13.01
C PRO A 102 -1.55 3.63 -12.30
N LEU A 103 -0.27 3.95 -12.15
CA LEU A 103 0.61 3.20 -11.24
C LEU A 103 0.26 3.53 -9.79
N ALA A 104 0.12 4.81 -9.42
CA ALA A 104 -0.28 5.21 -8.07
C ALA A 104 -1.66 4.64 -7.68
N PHE A 105 -2.61 4.60 -8.61
CA PHE A 105 -3.90 3.93 -8.45
C PHE A 105 -3.73 2.44 -8.15
N SER A 106 -2.93 1.73 -8.96
CA SER A 106 -2.68 0.30 -8.75
C SER A 106 -2.00 0.02 -7.40
N MET A 107 -1.08 0.90 -7.00
CA MET A 107 -0.40 0.80 -5.71
C MET A 107 -1.35 1.02 -4.55
N ALA A 108 -2.24 2.03 -4.64
CA ALA A 108 -3.27 2.27 -3.63
C ALA A 108 -4.16 1.03 -3.44
N LEU A 109 -4.57 0.40 -4.54
CA LEU A 109 -5.42 -0.80 -4.49
C LEU A 109 -4.69 -1.98 -3.84
N ILE A 110 -3.46 -2.26 -4.29
CA ILE A 110 -2.68 -3.41 -3.79
C ILE A 110 -2.29 -3.23 -2.33
N THR A 111 -1.84 -2.03 -1.92
CA THR A 111 -1.45 -1.80 -0.53
C THR A 111 -2.65 -1.85 0.39
N SER A 112 -3.80 -1.35 -0.04
CA SER A 112 -5.04 -1.41 0.74
C SER A 112 -5.52 -2.85 0.88
N ALA A 113 -5.61 -3.60 -0.22
CA ALA A 113 -5.98 -5.01 -0.18
C ALA A 113 -5.02 -5.83 0.69
N LEU A 114 -3.72 -5.59 0.57
CA LEU A 114 -2.70 -6.29 1.36
C LEU A 114 -2.82 -5.99 2.86
N VAL A 115 -3.01 -4.72 3.24
CA VAL A 115 -3.17 -4.35 4.65
C VAL A 115 -4.46 -4.92 5.21
N THR A 116 -5.58 -4.78 4.51
CA THR A 116 -6.87 -5.35 4.94
C THR A 116 -6.77 -6.86 5.15
N LEU A 117 -6.11 -7.59 4.24
CA LEU A 117 -5.91 -9.04 4.37
C LEU A 117 -4.98 -9.42 5.53
N LEU A 118 -3.96 -8.60 5.82
CA LEU A 118 -3.02 -8.85 6.91
C LEU A 118 -3.64 -8.58 8.29
N VAL A 119 -4.47 -7.53 8.39
CA VAL A 119 -5.17 -7.19 9.63
C VAL A 119 -6.39 -8.09 9.84
N GLY A 120 -6.98 -8.63 8.76
CA GLY A 120 -8.17 -9.49 8.83
C GLY A 120 -9.48 -8.70 8.81
N GLU A 121 -9.46 -7.50 8.23
CA GLU A 121 -10.62 -6.60 8.17
C GLU A 121 -11.49 -6.83 6.94
N GLY A 122 -12.67 -6.21 6.94
CA GLY A 122 -13.64 -6.31 5.86
C GLY A 122 -13.32 -5.47 4.60
N VAL A 123 -14.20 -5.59 3.60
CA VAL A 123 -14.13 -4.88 2.32
C VAL A 123 -14.31 -3.36 2.47
N ASP A 124 -15.01 -2.95 3.52
CA ASP A 124 -15.15 -1.57 3.96
C ASP A 124 -13.79 -0.91 4.22
N PHE A 125 -12.91 -1.53 5.01
CA PHE A 125 -11.56 -0.99 5.25
C PHE A 125 -10.71 -0.95 3.99
N LEU A 126 -10.85 -1.94 3.09
CA LEU A 126 -10.21 -1.91 1.78
C LEU A 126 -10.62 -0.66 1.01
N LEU A 127 -11.92 -0.35 0.94
CA LEU A 127 -12.42 0.84 0.24
C LEU A 127 -11.96 2.14 0.90
N ILE A 128 -11.98 2.21 2.23
CA ILE A 128 -11.52 3.39 2.98
C ILE A 128 -10.03 3.67 2.70
N PHE A 129 -9.16 2.66 2.83
CA PHE A 129 -7.73 2.81 2.55
C PHE A 129 -7.45 3.10 1.07
N PHE A 130 -8.20 2.46 0.17
CA PHE A 130 -8.03 2.65 -1.26
C PHE A 130 -8.40 4.06 -1.70
N LEU A 131 -9.58 4.56 -1.31
CA LEU A 131 -10.05 5.89 -1.68
C LEU A 131 -9.17 6.98 -1.08
N SER A 132 -8.80 6.85 0.20
CA SER A 132 -7.89 7.79 0.86
C SER A 132 -6.51 7.81 0.21
N GLY A 133 -5.91 6.65 -0.05
CA GLY A 133 -4.61 6.54 -0.71
C GLY A 133 -4.60 7.08 -2.14
N TRP A 134 -5.65 6.78 -2.91
CA TRP A 134 -5.77 7.26 -4.30
C TRP A 134 -5.98 8.77 -4.36
N ALA A 135 -6.91 9.32 -3.56
CA ALA A 135 -7.19 10.75 -3.54
C ALA A 135 -5.99 11.57 -3.06
N SER A 136 -5.32 11.13 -1.99
CA SER A 136 -4.12 11.81 -1.49
C SER A 136 -2.97 11.73 -2.48
N ALA A 137 -2.77 10.60 -3.16
CA ALA A 137 -1.78 10.50 -4.23
C ALA A 137 -2.07 11.47 -5.38
N TYR A 138 -3.34 11.72 -5.71
CA TYR A 138 -3.71 12.70 -6.73
C TYR A 138 -3.34 14.13 -6.32
N VAL A 139 -3.56 14.51 -5.05
CA VAL A 139 -3.19 15.85 -4.54
C VAL A 139 -1.68 16.06 -4.54
N VAL A 140 -0.89 15.03 -4.25
CA VAL A 140 0.58 15.11 -4.27
C VAL A 140 1.15 15.15 -5.70
N ARG A 141 0.31 15.00 -6.73
CA ARG A 141 0.76 15.02 -8.12
C ARG A 141 1.39 16.36 -8.47
N GLY A 142 2.69 16.36 -8.71
CA GLY A 142 3.44 17.57 -9.03
C GLY A 142 3.68 18.47 -7.83
N ALA A 143 3.54 17.94 -6.60
CA ALA A 143 3.82 18.70 -5.39
C ALA A 143 5.26 19.22 -5.40
N ARG A 144 5.41 20.55 -5.27
CA ARG A 144 6.71 21.23 -5.18
C ARG A 144 6.96 21.76 -3.78
N MET A 145 5.91 21.89 -2.97
CA MET A 145 5.99 22.47 -1.63
C MET A 145 5.61 21.46 -0.56
N ARG A 146 6.30 21.53 0.58
CA ARG A 146 6.00 20.69 1.76
C ARG A 146 4.54 20.82 2.22
N GLY A 147 3.92 21.99 2.01
CA GLY A 147 2.52 22.24 2.33
C GLY A 147 1.53 21.38 1.55
N GLU A 148 1.80 21.06 0.28
CA GLU A 148 0.91 20.23 -0.54
C GLU A 148 0.90 18.77 -0.06
N VAL A 149 2.05 18.28 0.43
CA VAL A 149 2.16 16.94 1.01
C VAL A 149 1.45 16.85 2.36
N LEU A 150 1.58 17.89 3.20
CA LEU A 150 0.83 17.97 4.46
C LEU A 150 -0.69 18.00 4.20
N LEU A 151 -1.14 18.77 3.21
CA LEU A 151 -2.54 18.83 2.80
C LEU A 151 -3.03 17.44 2.34
N ALA A 152 -2.23 16.70 1.58
CA ALA A 152 -2.58 15.35 1.16
C ALA A 152 -2.69 14.35 2.32
N GLY A 153 -1.82 14.48 3.34
CA GLY A 153 -1.94 13.70 4.58
C GLY A 153 -3.20 14.04 5.37
N LEU A 154 -3.56 15.32 5.48
CA LEU A 154 -4.81 15.76 6.08
C LEU A 154 -6.03 15.24 5.30
N LEU A 155 -5.98 15.27 3.97
CA LEU A 155 -7.02 14.70 3.12
C LEU A 155 -7.16 13.18 3.34
N ALA A 156 -6.05 12.44 3.45
CA ALA A 156 -6.08 11.01 3.74
C ALA A 156 -6.82 10.76 5.05
N SER A 157 -6.49 11.55 6.07
CA SER A 157 -7.09 11.47 7.40
C SER A 157 -8.60 11.73 7.32
N ALA A 158 -9.01 12.81 6.66
CA ALA A 158 -10.41 13.17 6.49
C ALA A 158 -11.22 12.08 5.76
N LEU A 159 -10.66 11.51 4.69
CA LEU A 159 -11.29 10.42 3.94
C LEU A 159 -11.35 9.12 4.73
N GLN A 160 -10.32 8.81 5.52
CA GLN A 160 -10.33 7.62 6.37
C GLN A 160 -11.36 7.72 7.47
N GLY A 161 -11.38 8.84 8.20
CA GLY A 161 -12.36 9.08 9.25
C GLY A 161 -13.78 9.19 8.73
N GLY A 162 -13.98 9.96 7.64
CA GLY A 162 -15.29 10.13 7.01
C GLY A 162 -15.81 8.82 6.40
N GLY A 163 -14.94 8.04 5.74
CA GLY A 163 -15.28 6.73 5.21
C GLY A 163 -15.66 5.76 6.32
N TYR A 164 -14.92 5.74 7.43
CA TYR A 164 -15.24 4.91 8.57
C TYR A 164 -16.61 5.25 9.18
N ILE A 165 -16.91 6.54 9.39
CA ILE A 165 -18.24 7.00 9.87
C ILE A 165 -19.36 6.62 8.90
N LEU A 166 -19.10 6.66 7.59
CA LEU A 166 -20.08 6.32 6.57
C LEU A 166 -20.44 4.84 6.57
N PHE A 167 -19.43 3.96 6.71
CA PHE A 167 -19.62 2.51 6.73
C PHE A 167 -20.09 1.98 8.10
N HIS A 168 -19.71 2.65 9.19
CA HIS A 168 -20.09 2.30 10.56
C HIS A 168 -20.91 3.42 11.19
N GLN A 169 -22.23 3.35 11.04
CA GLN A 169 -23.17 4.37 11.54
C GLN A 169 -23.34 4.37 13.06
N GLU A 170 -22.66 3.47 13.79
CA GLU A 170 -22.71 3.40 15.24
C GLU A 170 -21.85 4.52 15.86
N LEU A 171 -22.43 5.70 16.06
CA LEU A 171 -21.77 6.91 16.58
C LEU A 171 -21.52 6.88 18.11
N GLY A 172 -21.30 5.71 18.70
CA GLY A 172 -21.05 5.58 20.13
C GLY A 172 -19.69 6.13 20.57
N ALA A 173 -19.56 6.58 21.82
CA ALA A 173 -18.29 7.07 22.39
C ALA A 173 -17.15 6.03 22.34
N PHE A 174 -17.48 4.73 22.32
CA PHE A 174 -16.53 3.63 22.17
C PHE A 174 -15.85 3.61 20.79
N VAL A 175 -16.57 4.02 19.75
CA VAL A 175 -16.11 4.02 18.35
C VAL A 175 -15.06 5.12 18.09
N TRP A 176 -15.14 6.22 18.83
CA TRP A 176 -14.15 7.31 18.78
C TRP A 176 -12.77 6.89 19.29
N THR A 177 -12.71 6.05 20.32
CA THR A 177 -11.45 5.66 20.97
C THR A 177 -10.82 4.41 20.36
N GLY A 178 -11.60 3.52 19.76
CA GLY A 178 -11.13 2.27 19.17
C GLY A 178 -10.46 2.41 17.80
N ALA A 179 -11.23 2.82 16.78
CA ALA A 179 -10.77 2.77 15.38
C ALA A 179 -10.58 4.14 14.74
N LEU A 180 -11.45 5.10 15.06
CA LEU A 180 -11.48 6.40 14.39
C LEU A 180 -10.21 7.22 14.66
N LYS A 181 -9.76 7.31 15.91
CA LYS A 181 -8.55 8.07 16.27
C LYS A 181 -7.29 7.51 15.58
N PRO A 182 -7.00 6.20 15.64
CA PRO A 182 -5.89 5.61 14.88
C PRO A 182 -5.94 5.90 13.37
N LEU A 183 -7.11 5.75 12.75
CA LEU A 183 -7.30 6.03 11.32
C LEU A 183 -6.95 7.48 10.98
N LEU A 184 -7.49 8.46 11.72
CA LEU A 184 -7.18 9.87 11.51
C LEU A 184 -5.68 10.15 11.65
N ILE A 185 -5.02 9.55 12.64
CA ILE A 185 -3.58 9.72 12.84
C ILE A 185 -2.79 9.06 11.71
N SER A 186 -3.25 7.93 11.16
CA SER A 186 -2.55 7.21 10.09
C SER A 186 -2.42 8.02 8.80
N GLY A 187 -3.43 8.85 8.47
CA GLY A 187 -3.37 9.77 7.35
C GLY A 187 -2.32 10.88 7.55
N ILE A 188 -2.26 11.46 8.75
CA ILE A 188 -1.26 12.46 9.12
C ILE A 188 0.15 11.85 9.08
N LEU A 189 0.32 10.67 9.68
CA LEU A 189 1.59 9.93 9.65
C LEU A 189 2.02 9.64 8.22
N SER A 190 1.08 9.29 7.33
CA SER A 190 1.37 9.08 5.92
C SER A 190 1.96 10.34 5.27
N GLY A 191 1.38 11.51 5.51
CA GLY A 191 1.93 12.79 5.04
C GLY A 191 3.32 13.07 5.63
N GLY A 192 3.54 12.79 6.91
CA GLY A 192 4.84 12.92 7.58
C GLY A 192 5.92 12.03 6.97
N VAL A 193 5.61 10.75 6.73
CA VAL A 193 6.52 9.79 6.08
C VAL A 193 6.90 10.28 4.68
N VAL A 194 5.93 10.74 3.89
CA VAL A 194 6.18 11.27 2.53
C VAL A 194 7.04 12.53 2.60
N LEU A 195 6.79 13.41 3.59
CA LEU A 195 7.55 14.65 3.74
C LEU A 195 9.04 14.41 4.01
N VAL A 196 9.38 13.37 4.78
CA VAL A 196 10.78 12.98 5.02
C VAL A 196 11.48 12.53 3.73
N THR A 197 10.74 12.03 2.75
CA THR A 197 11.32 11.63 1.45
C THR A 197 11.60 12.80 0.52
N LEU A 198 10.99 13.96 0.76
CA LEU A 198 11.24 15.18 0.00
C LEU A 198 12.50 15.88 0.53
N ARG A 199 13.51 16.03 -0.35
CA ARG A 199 14.72 16.79 -0.07
C ARG A 199 14.43 18.29 -0.08
#